data_AF-A0AAE6JDT4-F1
#
_entry.id   AF-A0AAE6JDT4-F1
#
_cell.length_a   1.000
_cell.length_b   1.000
_cell.length_c   1.000
_cell.angle_alpha   90.00
_cell.angle_beta   90.00
_cell.angle_gamma   90.00
#
_symmetry.space_group_name_H-M   'P 1'
#
loop_
_entity.id
_entity.type
_entity.pdbx_description
1 polymer ?
#
loop_
_entity_poly.entity_id
_entity_poly.type
_entity_poly.pdbx_seq_one_letter_code
_entity_poly.pdbx_strand_id
1 'polypeptide(L)'
;MNDQGLSTNSIHEMFRQQLTVPLPEDFRKAGYSAWGLGIAIAQIPSGAIYLHSGNNGNFQSAFMMDRARQSGYVFFTNCDHGNTFNEKLEAFLSLK
;
A
#
# COMPACT_ATOMS: atom_id res chain seq x y z
N MET A 1 -12.85 -8.38 -0.92
CA MET A 1 -12.55 -7.28 -1.88
C MET A 1 -13.33 -7.58 -3.14
N ASN A 2 -14.53 -7.04 -3.23
CA ASN A 2 -15.57 -7.55 -4.13
C ASN A 2 -15.79 -6.65 -5.34
N ASP A 3 -14.82 -5.77 -5.61
CA ASP A 3 -14.81 -4.82 -6.73
C ASP A 3 -16.10 -3.99 -6.85
N GLN A 4 -16.58 -3.50 -5.72
CA GLN A 4 -17.78 -2.64 -5.62
C GLN A 4 -17.39 -1.18 -5.37
N GLY A 5 -18.26 -0.25 -5.75
CA GLY A 5 -18.09 1.19 -5.53
C GLY A 5 -17.35 1.94 -6.65
N LEU A 6 -16.76 1.22 -7.60
CA LEU A 6 -16.13 1.77 -8.81
C LEU A 6 -16.46 0.87 -10.02
N SER A 7 -16.37 1.40 -11.23
CA SER A 7 -16.50 0.57 -12.44
C SER A 7 -15.35 -0.43 -12.54
N THR A 8 -15.59 -1.59 -13.16
CA THR A 8 -14.54 -2.60 -13.39
C THR A 8 -13.31 -2.00 -14.09
N ASN A 9 -13.52 -1.12 -15.08
CA ASN A 9 -12.44 -0.46 -15.78
C ASN A 9 -11.65 0.49 -14.85
N SER A 10 -12.33 1.24 -13.99
CA SER A 10 -11.68 2.11 -13.00
C SER A 10 -10.84 1.31 -12.01
N ILE A 11 -11.36 0.18 -11.53
CA ILE A 11 -10.64 -0.73 -10.61
C ILE A 11 -9.39 -1.30 -11.28
N HIS A 12 -9.53 -1.74 -12.53
CA HIS A 12 -8.41 -2.25 -13.32
C HIS A 12 -7.31 -1.20 -13.45
N GLU A 13 -7.65 0.03 -13.86
CA GLU A 13 -6.65 1.09 -14.04
C GLU A 13 -6.04 1.58 -12.73
N MET A 14 -6.81 1.59 -11.64
CA MET A 14 -6.32 2.00 -10.32
C MET A 14 -5.21 1.09 -9.80
N PHE A 15 -5.34 -0.22 -9.99
CA PHE A 15 -4.39 -1.22 -9.48
C PHE A 15 -3.33 -1.65 -10.49
N ARG A 16 -3.48 -1.28 -11.76
CA ARG A 16 -2.47 -1.53 -12.79
C ARG A 16 -1.30 -0.56 -12.63
N GLN A 17 -0.08 -1.03 -12.89
CA GLN A 17 1.09 -0.16 -12.99
C GLN A 17 0.90 0.89 -14.09
N GLN A 18 1.06 2.16 -13.72
CA GLN A 18 0.91 3.31 -14.62
C GLN A 18 2.27 3.93 -15.01
N LEU A 19 3.29 3.76 -14.18
CA LEU A 19 4.63 4.29 -14.46
C LEU A 19 5.44 3.34 -15.35
N THR A 20 6.07 3.87 -16.39
CA THR A 20 7.05 3.16 -17.24
C THR A 20 8.50 3.50 -16.90
N VAL A 21 8.70 4.45 -15.98
CA VAL A 21 10.01 4.88 -15.49
C VAL A 21 10.28 4.27 -14.11
N PRO A 22 11.57 4.10 -13.71
CA PRO A 22 11.90 3.64 -12.38
C PRO A 22 11.33 4.55 -11.28
N LEU A 23 10.90 3.94 -10.17
CA LEU A 23 10.50 4.70 -8.99
C LEU A 23 11.71 5.44 -8.38
N PRO A 24 11.47 6.60 -7.72
CA PRO A 24 12.48 7.26 -6.91
C PRO A 24 13.13 6.29 -5.92
N GLU A 25 14.40 6.52 -5.59
CA GLU A 25 15.17 5.60 -4.75
C GLU A 25 14.53 5.33 -3.39
N ASP A 26 13.98 6.35 -2.74
CA ASP A 26 13.34 6.21 -1.42
C ASP A 26 12.12 5.27 -1.48
N PHE A 27 11.38 5.31 -2.57
CA PHE A 27 10.21 4.46 -2.79
C PHE A 27 10.63 3.00 -3.00
N ARG A 28 11.73 2.79 -3.73
CA ARG A 28 12.31 1.45 -3.90
C ARG A 28 12.86 0.91 -2.58
N LYS A 29 13.51 1.75 -1.76
CA LYS A 29 13.99 1.37 -0.42
C LYS A 29 12.84 1.02 0.53
N ALA A 30 11.69 1.67 0.38
CA ALA A 30 10.47 1.33 1.12
C ALA A 30 9.80 0.02 0.65
N GLY A 31 10.32 -0.62 -0.40
CA GLY A 31 9.82 -1.89 -0.94
C GLY A 31 8.77 -1.74 -2.04
N TYR A 32 8.51 -0.52 -2.54
CA TYR A 32 7.58 -0.32 -3.65
C TYR A 32 8.22 -0.71 -4.98
N SER A 33 7.49 -1.48 -5.78
CA SER A 33 7.91 -1.95 -7.10
C SER A 33 7.28 -1.14 -8.24
N ALA A 34 6.07 -0.62 -8.04
CA ALA A 34 5.35 0.15 -9.06
C ALA A 34 4.34 1.13 -8.41
N TRP A 35 3.71 1.95 -9.25
CA TRP A 35 2.64 2.86 -8.84
C TRP A 35 1.46 2.74 -9.81
N GLY A 36 0.25 2.61 -9.24
CA GLY A 36 -1.01 2.71 -9.97
C GLY A 36 -1.58 4.13 -9.94
N LEU A 37 -2.90 4.28 -10.07
CA LEU A 37 -3.53 5.59 -9.92
C LEU A 37 -3.77 5.89 -8.44
N GLY A 38 -2.83 6.59 -7.82
CA GLY A 38 -2.92 6.99 -6.41
C GLY A 38 -2.70 5.86 -5.41
N ILE A 39 -2.11 4.75 -5.83
CA ILE A 39 -1.83 3.57 -4.99
C ILE A 39 -0.42 3.04 -5.30
N ALA A 40 0.36 2.78 -4.25
CA ALA A 40 1.64 2.09 -4.34
C ALA A 40 1.42 0.58 -4.51
N ILE A 41 2.31 -0.06 -5.26
CA ILE A 41 2.29 -1.52 -5.48
C ILE A 41 3.63 -2.08 -5.00
N ALA A 42 3.58 -3.07 -4.12
CA ALA A 42 4.74 -3.85 -3.69
C ALA A 42 4.55 -5.32 -4.00
N GLN A 43 5.65 -6.02 -4.28
CA GLN A 43 5.65 -7.48 -4.46
C GLN A 43 6.13 -8.15 -3.17
N ILE A 44 5.33 -9.07 -2.66
CA ILE A 44 5.69 -9.96 -1.56
C ILE A 44 5.64 -11.41 -2.05
N PRO A 45 6.19 -12.39 -1.31
CA PRO A 45 6.22 -13.79 -1.77
C PRO A 45 4.84 -14.37 -2.14
N SER A 46 3.75 -13.89 -1.51
CA SER A 46 2.39 -14.33 -1.81
C SER A 46 1.71 -13.57 -2.96
N GLY A 47 2.35 -12.56 -3.56
CA GLY A 47 1.82 -11.78 -4.67
C GLY A 47 1.91 -10.27 -4.45
N ALA A 48 1.14 -9.51 -5.23
CA ALA A 48 1.12 -8.06 -5.13
C ALA A 48 0.24 -7.59 -3.96
N ILE A 49 0.75 -6.62 -3.20
CA ILE A 49 -0.02 -5.85 -2.23
C ILE A 49 -0.12 -4.39 -2.66
N TYR A 50 -1.21 -3.76 -2.24
CA TYR A 50 -1.58 -2.39 -2.60
C TYR A 50 -1.58 -1.51 -1.36
N LEU A 51 -0.86 -0.40 -1.42
CA LEU A 51 -0.47 0.37 -0.25
C LEU A 51 -0.68 1.88 -0.47
N HIS A 52 -0.99 2.59 0.60
CA HIS A 52 -0.83 4.04 0.66
C HIS A 52 -0.63 4.46 2.11
N SER A 53 0.15 5.51 2.34
CA SER A 53 0.34 6.10 3.67
C SER A 53 -0.05 7.57 3.67
N GLY A 54 -0.32 8.10 4.86
CA GLY A 54 -0.53 9.51 5.11
C GLY A 54 0.38 9.94 6.25
N ASN A 55 1.11 11.04 6.05
CA ASN A 55 1.90 11.64 7.11
C ASN A 55 1.60 13.14 7.17
N ASN A 56 0.89 13.54 8.22
CA ASN A 56 0.59 14.93 8.56
C ASN A 56 1.15 15.26 9.96
N GLY A 57 2.43 14.94 10.18
CA GLY A 57 3.13 15.16 11.45
C GLY A 57 2.64 14.22 12.55
N ASN A 58 1.92 14.77 13.52
CA ASN A 58 1.34 14.00 14.64
C ASN A 58 0.08 13.21 14.25
N PHE A 59 -0.32 13.23 12.98
CA PHE A 59 -1.41 12.40 12.47
C PHE A 59 -0.90 11.60 11.29
N GLN A 60 -0.81 10.29 11.48
CA GLN A 60 -0.30 9.39 10.45
C GLN A 60 -1.29 8.26 10.22
N SER A 61 -1.25 7.69 9.01
CA SER A 61 -2.13 6.60 8.63
C SER A 61 -1.43 5.70 7.62
N ALA A 62 -1.89 4.46 7.54
CA ALA A 62 -1.58 3.60 6.42
C ALA A 62 -2.75 2.70 6.09
N PHE A 63 -2.77 2.28 4.84
CA PHE A 63 -3.64 1.27 4.28
C PHE A 63 -2.79 0.24 3.56
N MET A 64 -3.14 -1.03 3.76
CA MET A 64 -2.60 -2.16 3.01
C MET A 64 -3.74 -3.08 2.61
N MET A 65 -3.64 -3.59 1.39
CA MET A 65 -4.59 -4.55 0.85
C MET A 65 -3.87 -5.67 0.10
N ASP A 66 -4.16 -6.91 0.52
CA ASP A 66 -3.79 -8.15 -0.14
C ASP A 66 -5.04 -8.77 -0.76
N ARG A 67 -5.17 -8.63 -2.09
CA ARG A 67 -6.31 -9.17 -2.84
C ARG A 67 -6.28 -10.69 -2.94
N ALA A 68 -5.11 -11.32 -2.87
CA ALA A 68 -5.00 -12.78 -2.95
C ALA A 68 -5.51 -13.42 -1.66
N ARG A 69 -5.14 -12.85 -0.50
CA ARG A 69 -5.59 -13.33 0.82
C ARG A 69 -6.95 -12.79 1.26
N GLN A 70 -7.53 -11.84 0.49
CA GLN A 70 -8.76 -11.14 0.85
C GLN A 70 -8.66 -10.47 2.23
N SER A 71 -7.48 -9.96 2.57
CA SER A 71 -7.18 -9.34 3.86
C SER A 71 -6.51 -7.99 3.66
N GLY A 72 -6.60 -7.14 4.66
CA GLY A 72 -6.02 -5.82 4.63
C GLY A 72 -6.14 -5.14 5.98
N TYR A 73 -5.52 -3.99 6.11
CA TYR A 73 -5.70 -3.13 7.27
C TYR A 73 -5.76 -1.67 6.86
N VAL A 74 -6.39 -0.88 7.73
CA VAL A 74 -6.27 0.56 7.78
C VAL A 74 -6.00 0.90 9.24
N PHE A 75 -5.09 1.83 9.49
CA PHE A 75 -4.96 2.42 10.81
C PHE A 75 -4.79 3.94 10.73
N PHE A 76 -5.05 4.57 11.86
CA PHE A 76 -4.78 5.98 12.11
C PHE A 76 -4.08 6.11 13.46
N THR A 77 -3.03 6.91 13.52
CA THR A 77 -2.38 7.32 14.76
C THR A 77 -2.54 8.81 14.96
N ASN A 78 -2.72 9.21 16.22
CA ASN A 78 -2.71 10.60 16.67
C ASN A 78 -1.35 10.97 17.31
N CYS A 79 -0.28 10.36 16.80
CA CYS A 79 1.10 10.72 17.09
C CYS A 79 1.96 10.53 15.83
N ASP A 80 3.23 10.94 15.94
CA ASP A 80 4.27 10.86 14.92
C ASP A 80 4.93 9.47 14.78
N HIS A 81 4.43 8.46 15.50
CA HIS A 81 4.97 7.08 15.51
C HIS A 81 4.26 6.12 14.55
N GLY A 82 3.40 6.61 13.66
CA GLY A 82 2.62 5.78 12.73
C GLY A 82 3.48 4.98 11.74
N ASN A 83 4.58 5.53 11.24
CA ASN A 83 5.51 4.78 10.39
C ASN A 83 6.15 3.59 11.13
N THR A 84 6.69 3.83 12.34
CA THR A 84 7.26 2.78 13.19
C THR A 84 6.22 1.73 13.57
N PHE A 85 4.97 2.14 13.80
CA PHE A 85 3.87 1.21 14.01
C PHE A 85 3.61 0.35 12.77
N ASN A 86 3.56 0.96 11.56
CA ASN A 86 3.34 0.24 10.31
C ASN A 86 4.43 -0.81 10.05
N GLU A 87 5.71 -0.46 10.24
CA GLU A 87 6.83 -1.40 10.05
C GLU A 87 6.68 -2.64 10.94
N LYS A 88 6.31 -2.45 12.22
CA LYS A 88 6.08 -3.56 13.16
C LYS A 88 4.84 -4.38 12.80
N LEU A 89 3.78 -3.72 12.32
CA LEU A 89 2.56 -4.39 11.89
C LEU A 89 2.79 -5.24 10.63
N GLU A 90 3.52 -4.71 9.64
CA GLU A 90 3.90 -5.43 8.42
C GLU A 90 4.74 -6.67 8.74
N ALA A 91 5.70 -6.57 9.66
CA ALA A 91 6.48 -7.71 10.14
C ALA A 91 5.62 -8.74 10.88
N PHE A 92 4.72 -8.29 11.77
CA PHE A 92 3.80 -9.17 12.47
C PHE A 92 2.88 -9.96 11.52
N LEU A 93 2.45 -9.32 10.43
CA LEU A 93 1.61 -9.92 9.39
C LEU A 93 2.39 -10.70 8.32
N SER A 94 3.73 -10.81 8.45
CA SER A 94 4.60 -11.48 7.48
C SER A 94 4.48 -10.92 6.06
N LEU A 95 4.37 -9.59 5.96
CA LEU A 95 4.35 -8.84 4.69
C LEU A 95 5.75 -8.36 4.30
N LYS A 96 6.62 -8.15 5.30
CA LYS A 96 8.03 -7.80 5.17
C LYS A 96 8.86 -8.61 6.16
#